data_AF-C0BWB3-F1
#
_entry.id   AF-C0BWB3-F1
#
_cell.length_a   1.000
_cell.length_b   1.000
_cell.length_c   1.000
_cell.angle_alpha   90.00
_cell.angle_beta   90.00
_cell.angle_gamma   90.00
#
_symmetry.space_group_name_H-M   'P 1'
#
loop_
_entity.id
_entity.type
_entity.pdbx_description
1 polymer ?
#
loop_
_entity_poly.entity_id
_entity_poly.type
_entity_poly.pdbx_seq_one_letter_code
_entity_poly.pdbx_strand_id
1 'polypeptide(L)'
;MKEYLKKSRLLLHPKAFQLYIQNFPGAADFQQFHNNRDHFIYIDTPEELFARKELLIDECAKIFLAGKNLPSKEAIFWSPELKKEFITYASDNLKVSKAEVSRYVKF
;
A
#
# COMPACT_ATOMS: atom_id res chain seq x y z
N MET A 1 1.18 22.78 -32.39
CA MET A 1 0.94 21.84 -31.27
C MET A 1 2.00 20.75 -31.36
N LYS A 2 2.91 20.67 -30.37
CA LYS A 2 4.15 19.86 -30.43
C LYS A 2 3.85 18.36 -30.58
N GLU A 3 4.61 17.62 -31.41
CA GLU A 3 4.32 16.22 -31.80
C GLU A 3 4.19 15.23 -30.63
N TYR A 4 4.92 15.44 -29.53
CA TYR A 4 4.83 14.56 -28.35
C TYR A 4 3.46 14.60 -27.67
N LEU A 5 2.76 15.75 -27.70
CA LEU A 5 1.41 15.88 -27.13
C LEU A 5 0.38 15.04 -27.89
N LYS A 6 0.62 14.73 -29.18
CA LYS A 6 -0.28 13.88 -29.96
C LYS A 6 -0.14 12.40 -29.58
N LYS A 7 1.07 11.92 -29.27
CA LYS A 7 1.31 10.51 -28.90
C LYS A 7 0.80 10.17 -27.50
N SER A 8 0.96 11.09 -26.53
CA SER A 8 0.61 10.82 -25.13
C SER A 8 -0.87 11.03 -24.79
N ARG A 9 -1.63 11.75 -25.63
CA ARG A 9 -3.04 12.09 -25.38
C ARG A 9 -3.96 10.86 -25.28
N LEU A 10 -3.62 9.77 -25.95
CA LEU A 10 -4.39 8.52 -25.94
C LEU A 10 -4.02 7.59 -24.77
N LEU A 11 -2.88 7.84 -24.11
CA LEU A 11 -2.35 7.01 -23.03
C LEU A 11 -2.64 7.57 -21.65
N LEU A 12 -3.06 8.84 -21.57
CA LEU A 12 -3.32 9.55 -20.32
C LEU A 12 -4.78 9.92 -20.20
N HIS A 13 -5.34 9.73 -19.01
CA HIS A 13 -6.69 10.19 -18.69
C HIS A 13 -6.82 11.71 -18.96
N PRO A 14 -7.92 12.21 -19.56
CA PRO A 14 -8.05 13.62 -19.98
C PRO A 14 -7.77 14.63 -18.87
N LYS A 15 -8.15 14.31 -17.62
CA LYS A 15 -7.88 15.15 -16.44
C LYS A 15 -6.38 15.25 -16.11
N ALA A 16 -5.64 14.15 -16.26
CA ALA A 16 -4.19 14.14 -16.07
C ALA A 16 -3.49 14.91 -17.20
N PHE A 17 -4.00 14.81 -18.43
CA PHE A 17 -3.50 15.56 -19.58
C PHE A 17 -3.74 17.07 -19.46
N GLN A 18 -4.89 17.50 -18.93
CA GLN A 18 -5.15 18.91 -18.63
C GLN A 18 -4.20 19.46 -17.56
N LEU A 19 -4.01 18.73 -16.46
CA LEU A 19 -3.04 19.12 -15.43
C LEU A 19 -1.62 19.21 -15.99
N TYR A 20 -1.25 18.29 -16.89
CA TYR A 20 0.04 18.29 -17.57
C TYR A 20 0.25 19.55 -18.42
N ILE A 21 -0.71 19.92 -19.26
CA ILE A 21 -0.62 21.13 -20.11
C ILE A 21 -0.58 22.42 -19.26
N GLN A 22 -1.35 22.46 -18.17
CA GLN A 22 -1.46 23.65 -17.32
C GLN A 22 -0.20 23.94 -16.53
N ASN A 23 0.52 22.89 -16.09
CA ASN A 23 1.66 23.03 -15.18
C ASN A 23 3.03 22.88 -15.86
N PHE A 24 3.10 22.29 -17.06
CA PHE A 24 4.36 22.00 -17.74
C PHE A 24 4.35 22.45 -19.21
N PRO A 25 4.81 23.68 -19.51
CA PRO A 25 4.82 24.24 -20.87
C PRO A 25 5.82 23.54 -21.82
N GLY A 26 6.76 22.75 -21.28
CA GLY A 26 7.71 21.95 -22.05
C GLY A 26 8.00 20.58 -21.42
N ALA A 27 8.39 19.62 -22.27
CA ALA A 27 8.84 18.30 -21.82
C ALA A 27 10.11 18.40 -20.94
N ALA A 28 10.96 19.41 -21.19
CA ALA A 28 12.14 19.69 -20.37
C ALA A 28 11.76 20.16 -18.96
N ASP A 29 10.73 21.00 -18.80
CA ASP A 29 10.25 21.46 -17.48
C ASP A 29 9.59 20.32 -16.70
N PHE A 30 8.87 19.44 -17.39
CA PHE A 30 8.34 18.20 -16.79
C PHE A 30 9.46 17.26 -16.34
N GLN A 31 10.46 17.05 -17.19
CA GLN A 31 11.58 16.19 -16.88
C GLN A 31 12.44 16.78 -15.75
N GLN A 32 12.68 18.09 -15.73
CA GLN A 32 13.31 18.77 -14.60
C GLN A 32 12.44 18.71 -13.35
N PHE A 33 11.13 18.87 -13.45
CA PHE A 33 10.23 18.70 -12.31
C PHE A 33 10.32 17.28 -11.74
N HIS A 34 10.30 16.23 -12.57
CA HIS A 34 10.43 14.85 -12.10
C HIS A 34 11.85 14.48 -11.66
N ASN A 35 12.87 15.13 -12.22
CA ASN A 35 14.26 14.91 -11.82
C ASN A 35 14.64 15.73 -10.56
N ASN A 36 14.03 16.91 -10.36
CA ASN A 36 14.25 17.79 -9.20
C ASN A 36 13.28 17.49 -8.05
N ARG A 37 12.09 16.96 -8.35
CA ARG A 37 11.22 16.34 -7.34
C ARG A 37 11.67 14.92 -7.16
N ASP A 38 12.74 14.82 -6.40
CA ASP A 38 12.93 13.85 -5.33
C ASP A 38 11.98 12.66 -5.40
N HIS A 39 12.54 11.47 -5.59
CA HIS A 39 11.83 10.20 -5.44
C HIS A 39 11.28 9.99 -4.00
N PHE A 40 11.42 11.00 -3.13
CA PHE A 40 10.94 11.12 -1.75
C PHE A 40 9.50 11.66 -1.61
N ILE A 41 8.82 12.14 -2.67
CA ILE A 41 7.46 12.72 -2.54
C ILE A 41 6.35 11.66 -2.40
N TYR A 42 6.68 10.38 -2.60
CA TYR A 42 5.79 9.25 -2.33
C TYR A 42 6.30 8.39 -1.18
N ILE A 43 6.83 9.02 -0.13
CA ILE A 43 6.99 8.34 1.14
C ILE A 43 5.61 8.38 1.79
N ASP A 44 4.92 7.23 1.74
CA ASP A 44 3.70 6.98 2.52
C ASP A 44 3.95 7.52 3.95
N THR A 45 3.05 8.36 4.46
CA THR A 45 3.21 8.88 5.82
C THR A 45 3.25 7.72 6.82
N PRO A 46 3.82 7.90 8.03
CA PRO A 46 3.76 6.87 9.07
C PRO A 46 2.33 6.33 9.30
N GLU A 47 1.32 7.19 9.18
CA GLU A 47 -0.09 6.84 9.29
C GLU A 47 -0.58 6.02 8.09
N GLU A 48 -0.21 6.38 6.86
CA GLU A 48 -0.56 5.62 5.65
C GLU A 48 0.10 4.25 5.65
N LEU A 49 1.38 4.17 6.05
CA LEU A 49 2.09 2.91 6.25
C LEU A 49 1.43 2.06 7.33
N PHE A 50 1.01 2.67 8.43
CA PHE A 50 0.32 1.97 9.51
C PHE A 50 -1.03 1.40 9.04
N ALA A 51 -1.87 2.22 8.42
CA ALA A 51 -3.18 1.81 7.91
C ALA A 51 -3.06 0.70 6.86
N ARG A 52 -2.07 0.80 5.96
CA ARG A 52 -1.80 -0.24 4.96
C ARG A 52 -1.36 -1.55 5.60
N LYS A 53 -0.51 -1.50 6.63
CA LYS A 53 -0.07 -2.69 7.37
C LYS A 53 -1.21 -3.33 8.16
N GLU A 54 -2.07 -2.52 8.77
CA GLU A 54 -3.27 -2.98 9.45
C GLU A 54 -4.19 -3.74 8.48
N LEU A 55 -4.46 -3.19 7.29
CA LEU A 55 -5.25 -3.85 6.24
C LEU A 55 -4.64 -5.19 5.79
N LEU A 56 -3.31 -5.25 5.62
CA LEU A 56 -2.63 -6.49 5.24
C LEU A 56 -2.73 -7.57 6.34
N ILE A 57 -2.60 -7.18 7.60
CA ILE A 57 -2.73 -8.10 8.74
C ILE A 57 -4.18 -8.59 8.86
N ASP A 58 -5.15 -7.71 8.61
CA ASP A 58 -6.57 -8.05 8.55
C ASP A 58 -6.91 -9.05 7.44
N GLU A 59 -6.35 -8.88 6.26
CA GLU A 59 -6.46 -9.85 5.16
C GLU A 59 -5.83 -11.20 5.54
N CYS A 60 -4.63 -11.19 6.14
CA CYS A 60 -3.99 -12.40 6.66
C CYS A 60 -4.86 -13.09 7.71
N ALA A 61 -5.51 -12.33 8.60
CA ALA A 61 -6.42 -12.88 9.61
C ALA A 61 -7.58 -13.65 8.96
N LYS A 62 -8.23 -13.06 7.95
CA LYS A 62 -9.32 -13.72 7.22
C LYS A 62 -8.87 -15.04 6.60
N ILE A 63 -7.71 -15.05 5.94
CA ILE A 63 -7.18 -16.27 5.27
C ILE A 63 -6.85 -17.34 6.31
N PHE A 64 -6.16 -16.98 7.39
CA PHE A 64 -5.80 -17.89 8.47
C PHE A 64 -7.03 -18.53 9.12
N LEU A 65 -8.06 -17.72 9.41
CA LEU A 65 -9.29 -18.17 10.03
C LEU A 65 -10.14 -19.03 9.10
N ALA A 66 -10.22 -18.68 7.81
CA ALA A 66 -10.88 -19.49 6.80
C ALA A 66 -10.23 -20.88 6.69
N GLY A 67 -8.89 -20.95 6.71
CA GLY A 67 -8.15 -22.22 6.72
C GLY A 67 -8.41 -23.09 7.95
N LYS A 68 -8.90 -22.50 9.04
CA LYS A 68 -9.25 -23.19 10.31
C LYS A 68 -10.76 -23.31 10.54
N ASN A 69 -11.60 -22.89 9.58
CA ASN A 69 -13.06 -22.80 9.71
C ASN A 69 -13.53 -22.02 10.96
N LEU A 70 -12.83 -20.93 11.29
CA LEU A 70 -13.16 -20.08 12.42
C LEU A 70 -14.02 -18.88 12.00
N PRO A 71 -15.05 -18.50 12.79
CA PRO A 71 -16.14 -17.65 12.32
C PRO A 71 -15.82 -16.16 12.29
N SER A 72 -14.85 -15.68 13.06
CA SER A 72 -14.60 -14.24 13.19
C SER A 72 -13.15 -13.92 13.62
N LYS A 73 -12.73 -12.66 13.45
CA LYS A 73 -11.38 -12.21 13.80
C LYS A 73 -11.05 -12.37 15.27
N GLU A 74 -12.05 -12.23 16.13
CA GLU A 74 -11.95 -12.42 17.57
C GLU A 74 -11.55 -13.85 17.93
N ALA A 75 -11.78 -14.81 17.03
CA ALA A 75 -11.37 -16.19 17.23
C ALA A 75 -9.86 -16.35 17.41
N ILE A 76 -9.05 -15.46 16.84
CA ILE A 76 -7.58 -15.43 17.05
C ILE A 76 -7.23 -15.34 18.55
N PHE A 77 -8.11 -14.74 19.36
CA PHE A 77 -7.90 -14.51 20.79
C PHE A 77 -8.57 -15.55 21.68
N TRP A 78 -9.27 -16.54 21.11
CA TRP A 78 -9.88 -17.60 21.90
C TRP A 78 -8.86 -18.45 22.66
N SER A 79 -7.60 -18.52 22.18
CA SER A 79 -6.50 -19.11 22.95
C SER A 79 -5.15 -18.44 22.70
N PRO A 80 -4.23 -18.49 23.69
CA PRO A 80 -2.85 -18.03 23.51
C PRO A 80 -2.10 -18.75 22.39
N GLU A 81 -2.39 -20.03 22.17
CA GLU A 81 -1.79 -20.87 21.13
C GLU A 81 -2.21 -20.37 19.75
N LEU A 82 -3.51 -20.13 19.56
CA LEU A 82 -4.05 -19.67 18.30
C LEU A 82 -3.54 -18.27 17.93
N LYS A 83 -3.38 -17.40 18.95
CA LYS A 83 -2.72 -16.09 18.78
C LYS A 83 -1.26 -16.25 18.32
N LYS A 84 -0.50 -17.17 18.92
CA LYS A 84 0.91 -17.45 18.53
C LYS A 84 1.02 -18.04 17.13
N GLU A 85 0.10 -18.94 16.76
CA GLU A 85 0.02 -19.51 15.43
C GLU A 85 -0.26 -18.42 14.39
N PHE A 86 -1.23 -17.54 14.66
CA PHE A 86 -1.54 -16.44 13.76
C PHE A 86 -0.35 -15.47 13.62
N ILE A 87 0.31 -15.09 14.72
CA ILE A 87 1.49 -14.20 14.67
C ILE A 87 2.59 -14.82 13.81
N THR A 88 2.83 -16.12 13.92
CA THR A 88 3.83 -16.82 13.11
C THR A 88 3.41 -16.84 11.64
N TYR A 89 2.17 -17.23 11.36
CA TYR A 89 1.61 -17.24 10.01
C TYR A 89 1.71 -15.86 9.32
N ALA A 90 1.28 -14.79 10.00
CA ALA A 90 1.33 -13.44 9.44
C ALA A 90 2.76 -12.93 9.28
N SER A 91 3.67 -13.26 10.20
CA SER A 91 5.09 -12.92 10.10
C SER A 91 5.74 -13.54 8.86
N ASP A 92 5.45 -14.81 8.60
CA ASP A 92 6.00 -15.55 7.46
C ASP A 92 5.41 -15.07 6.12
N ASN A 93 4.09 -14.83 6.06
CA ASN A 93 3.41 -14.40 4.83
C ASN A 93 3.72 -12.94 4.46
N LEU A 94 3.81 -12.05 5.44
CA LEU A 94 4.10 -10.63 5.20
C LEU A 94 5.61 -10.32 5.19
N LYS A 95 6.46 -11.30 5.53
CA LYS A 95 7.92 -11.17 5.66
C LYS A 95 8.33 -10.04 6.61
N VAL A 96 7.60 -9.90 7.71
CA VAL A 96 7.87 -8.92 8.78
C VAL A 96 8.16 -9.64 10.10
N SER A 97 8.74 -8.94 11.07
CA SER A 97 9.04 -9.55 12.37
C SER A 97 7.77 -9.88 13.17
N LYS A 98 7.81 -10.94 13.99
CA LYS A 98 6.72 -11.27 14.93
C LYS A 98 6.38 -10.13 15.89
N ALA A 99 7.39 -9.36 16.30
CA ALA A 99 7.21 -8.18 17.14
C ALA A 99 6.40 -7.10 16.43
N GLU A 100 6.62 -6.91 15.13
CA GLU A 100 5.86 -5.97 14.31
C GLU A 100 4.41 -6.42 14.16
N VAL A 101 4.16 -7.68 13.79
CA VAL A 101 2.79 -8.24 13.73
C VAL A 101 2.06 -8.02 15.06
N SER A 102 2.72 -8.32 16.18
CA SER A 102 2.14 -8.19 17.53
C SER A 102 1.69 -6.76 17.89
N ARG A 103 2.21 -5.72 17.20
CA ARG A 103 1.77 -4.34 17.41
C ARG A 103 0.37 -4.08 16.88
N TYR A 104 -0.03 -4.79 15.83
CA TYR A 104 -1.33 -4.67 15.17
C TYR A 104 -2.32 -5.73 15.64
N VAL A 105 -1.84 -6.85 16.19
CA VAL A 105 -2.67 -7.88 16.84
C VAL A 105 -2.95 -7.47 18.29
N LYS A 106 -3.59 -6.31 18.45
CA LYS A 106 -4.07 -5.77 19.71
C LYS A 106 -5.58 -5.57 19.59
N PHE A 107 -6.34 -6.45 20.23
CA PHE A 107 -7.71 -6.18 20.65
C PHE A 107 -7.68 -6.16 22.18
#